data_AF-K0SH98-F1
#
_entry.id   AF-K0SH98-F1
#
_cell.length_a   1.000
_cell.length_b   1.000
_cell.length_c   1.000
_cell.angle_alpha   90.00
_cell.angle_beta   90.00
_cell.angle_gamma   90.00
#
_symmetry.space_group_name_H-M   'P 1'
#
loop_
_entity.id
_entity.type
_entity.pdbx_description
1 polymer ?
#
loop_
_entity_poly.entity_id
_entity_poly.type
_entity_poly.pdbx_seq_one_letter_code
_entity_poly.pdbx_strand_id
1 'polypeptide(L)'
;MISARTAAIRAAASPRPQLLRTLASTPQDLPRITERRPGETGRGGKASDAGVKVAVFGATGFLGRYVCSNLGANGTMVYIGNRGDEFSHRHLRTMFELGRS
;
A
#
# COMPACT_ATOMS: atom_id res chain seq x y z
N MET A 1 -10.23 -42.53 47.87
CA MET A 1 -10.48 -41.26 47.17
C MET A 1 -9.13 -40.64 46.84
N ILE A 2 -8.81 -40.53 45.54
CA ILE A 2 -8.11 -39.44 44.82
C ILE A 2 -6.77 -38.95 45.42
N SER A 3 -5.64 -38.79 44.72
CA SER A 3 -5.09 -39.12 43.39
C SER A 3 -3.69 -38.47 43.41
N ALA A 4 -2.65 -39.20 43.02
CA ALA A 4 -1.32 -38.63 42.80
C ALA A 4 -1.35 -37.58 41.68
N ARG A 5 -0.72 -36.42 41.90
CA ARG A 5 -0.37 -35.49 40.81
C ARG A 5 1.10 -35.10 40.89
N THR A 6 1.87 -35.91 40.18
CA THR A 6 3.10 -35.56 39.48
C THR A 6 2.87 -34.41 38.47
N ALA A 7 3.98 -33.77 38.07
CA ALA A 7 4.21 -32.86 36.93
C ALA A 7 4.34 -31.39 37.35
N ALA A 8 5.54 -30.81 37.43
CA ALA A 8 6.52 -30.56 36.36
C ALA A 8 6.09 -29.47 35.37
N ILE A 9 7.13 -28.80 34.88
CA ILE A 9 7.22 -28.05 33.62
C ILE A 9 6.59 -26.64 33.62
N ARG A 10 7.45 -25.62 33.60
CA ARG A 10 7.87 -24.92 32.36
C ARG A 10 7.97 -23.41 32.53
N ALA A 11 9.11 -22.89 32.07
CA ALA A 11 9.37 -21.51 31.72
C ALA A 11 8.24 -20.86 30.90
N ALA A 12 7.93 -19.61 31.24
CA ALA A 12 7.35 -18.62 30.33
C ALA A 12 7.96 -17.26 30.73
N ALA A 13 9.11 -16.89 30.15
CA ALA A 13 9.15 -16.01 28.98
C ALA A 13 8.30 -14.75 29.19
N SER A 14 8.98 -13.63 29.44
CA SER A 14 8.38 -12.29 29.54
C SER A 14 7.35 -12.04 28.42
N PRO A 15 6.17 -11.50 28.72
CA PRO A 15 5.21 -11.16 27.70
C PRO A 15 5.81 -10.09 26.77
N ARG A 16 5.89 -10.46 25.49
CA ARG A 16 6.45 -9.73 24.37
C ARG A 16 5.98 -8.26 24.31
N PRO A 17 6.84 -7.30 23.92
CA PRO A 17 6.40 -5.94 23.59
C PRO A 17 5.73 -5.95 22.21
N GLN A 18 4.51 -6.48 22.13
CA GLN A 18 3.65 -6.38 20.94
C GLN A 18 2.73 -5.15 20.97
N LEU A 19 2.74 -4.40 22.08
CA LEU A 19 1.80 -3.30 22.32
C LEU A 19 2.15 -1.96 21.68
N LEU A 20 3.37 -1.79 21.13
CA LEU A 20 3.77 -0.52 20.50
C LEU A 20 3.55 -0.49 18.98
N ARG A 21 3.23 -1.63 18.36
CA ARG A 21 3.10 -1.72 16.89
C ARG A 21 1.69 -1.42 16.36
N THR A 22 0.70 -1.32 17.24
CA THR A 22 -0.71 -1.13 16.86
C THR A 22 -1.11 0.33 16.63
N LEU A 23 -0.33 1.31 17.11
CA LEU A 23 -0.69 2.73 17.00
C LEU A 23 -0.10 3.44 15.78
N ALA A 24 0.83 2.81 15.06
CA ALA A 24 1.60 3.46 13.99
C ALA A 24 1.21 3.07 12.57
N SER A 25 0.15 2.27 12.37
CA SER A 25 -0.45 2.09 11.06
C SER A 25 -1.87 2.59 11.11
N THR A 26 -2.10 3.83 10.65
CA THR A 26 -3.36 4.12 9.95
C THR A 26 -3.66 2.91 9.05
N PRO A 27 -4.90 2.38 9.04
CA PRO A 27 -5.26 1.38 8.06
C PRO A 27 -4.98 2.02 6.70
N GLN A 28 -3.91 1.59 6.04
CA GLN A 28 -3.81 1.76 4.60
C GLN A 28 -5.00 0.96 4.11
N ASP A 29 -6.09 1.65 3.78
CA ASP A 29 -7.32 1.11 3.22
C ASP A 29 -7.01 0.61 1.80
N LEU A 30 -6.10 -0.37 1.75
CA LEU A 30 -5.71 -1.13 0.59
C LEU A 30 -6.83 -2.15 0.43
N PRO A 31 -7.53 -2.18 -0.72
CA PRO A 31 -8.64 -3.10 -0.93
C PRO A 31 -8.13 -4.51 -0.69
N ARG A 32 -8.52 -5.09 0.45
CA ARG A 32 -8.36 -6.50 0.73
C ARG A 32 -9.18 -7.19 -0.35
N ILE A 33 -8.60 -8.15 -1.07
CA ILE A 33 -9.13 -8.83 -2.28
C ILE A 33 -10.65 -9.20 -2.21
N THR A 34 -11.22 -9.27 -1.01
CA THR A 34 -12.64 -9.44 -0.70
C THR A 34 -13.57 -8.25 -0.95
N GLU A 35 -13.11 -6.99 -0.91
CA GLU A 35 -13.93 -5.79 -1.15
C GLU A 35 -13.38 -5.01 -2.35
N ARG A 36 -13.85 -5.41 -3.54
CA ARG A 36 -13.48 -4.79 -4.81
C ARG A 36 -14.28 -3.51 -5.01
N ARG A 37 -13.61 -2.40 -5.34
CA ARG A 37 -14.32 -1.13 -5.63
C ARG A 37 -15.09 -1.25 -6.95
N PRO A 38 -16.23 -0.56 -7.12
CA PRO A 38 -16.93 -0.52 -8.40
C PRO A 38 -16.02 0.05 -9.49
N GLY A 39 -15.76 -0.75 -10.54
CA GLY A 39 -14.86 -0.36 -11.66
C GLY A 39 -13.40 -0.81 -11.52
N GLU A 40 -13.00 -1.37 -10.37
CA GLU A 40 -11.68 -1.98 -10.23
C GLU A 40 -11.61 -3.25 -11.09
N THR A 41 -10.53 -3.45 -11.86
CA THR A 41 -10.28 -4.63 -12.70
C THR A 41 -8.93 -5.27 -12.37
N GLY A 42 -8.83 -6.60 -12.34
CA GLY A 42 -7.59 -7.32 -12.00
C GLY A 42 -7.50 -7.79 -10.55
N ARG A 43 -6.29 -8.25 -10.16
CA ARG A 43 -5.98 -8.91 -8.88
C ARG A 43 -5.42 -7.94 -7.81
N GLY A 44 -5.46 -6.63 -8.10
CA GLY A 44 -4.71 -5.60 -7.40
C GLY A 44 -3.26 -5.48 -7.90
N GLY A 45 -2.59 -4.39 -7.55
CA GLY A 45 -1.19 -4.13 -7.92
C GLY A 45 -1.01 -3.28 -9.18
N LYS A 46 0.26 -3.09 -9.59
CA LYS A 46 0.67 -2.15 -10.65
C LYS A 46 -0.02 -2.37 -12.01
N ALA A 47 -0.28 -3.65 -12.33
CA ALA A 47 -0.92 -4.05 -13.59
C ALA A 47 -2.43 -4.21 -13.49
N SER A 48 -3.05 -3.92 -12.34
CA SER A 48 -4.50 -3.88 -12.19
C SER A 48 -5.04 -2.47 -12.49
N ASP A 49 -6.35 -2.35 -12.61
CA ASP A 49 -7.05 -1.08 -12.74
C ASP A 49 -7.80 -0.81 -11.44
N ALA A 50 -7.49 0.29 -10.77
CA ALA A 50 -8.17 0.68 -9.53
C ALA A 50 -9.58 1.25 -9.77
N GLY A 51 -9.98 1.52 -11.02
CA GLY A 51 -11.25 2.17 -11.37
C GLY A 51 -11.30 3.68 -11.03
N VAL A 52 -10.17 4.25 -10.61
CA VAL A 52 -10.05 5.66 -10.20
C VAL A 52 -9.01 6.37 -11.07
N LYS A 53 -9.36 7.58 -11.54
CA LYS A 53 -8.49 8.45 -12.32
C LYS A 53 -8.12 9.68 -11.50
N VAL A 54 -6.84 9.98 -11.37
CA VAL A 54 -6.33 11.06 -10.50
C VAL A 54 -5.47 12.03 -11.30
N ALA A 55 -5.60 13.34 -11.07
CA ALA A 55 -4.66 14.33 -11.59
C ALA A 55 -3.75 14.82 -10.46
N VAL A 56 -2.42 14.72 -10.65
CA VAL A 56 -1.42 15.13 -9.67
C VAL A 56 -0.65 16.33 -10.20
N PHE A 57 -0.84 17.48 -9.55
CA PHE A 57 -0.06 18.69 -9.79
C PHE A 57 1.11 18.75 -8.80
N GLY A 58 2.29 19.15 -9.29
CA GLY A 58 3.50 19.19 -8.44
C GLY A 58 4.12 17.82 -8.17
N ALA A 59 3.87 16.84 -9.05
CA ALA A 59 4.38 15.48 -8.89
C ALA A 59 5.93 15.38 -8.88
N THR A 60 6.61 16.35 -9.48
CA THR A 60 8.08 16.43 -9.54
C THR A 60 8.72 16.90 -8.24
N GLY A 61 7.94 17.35 -7.26
CA GLY A 61 8.43 17.73 -5.94
C GLY A 61 8.84 16.52 -5.09
N PHE A 62 9.40 16.80 -3.90
CA PHE A 62 9.88 15.77 -2.97
C PHE A 62 8.80 14.71 -2.64
N LEU A 63 7.62 15.14 -2.21
CA LEU A 63 6.52 14.24 -1.85
C LEU A 63 5.84 13.64 -3.08
N GLY A 64 5.74 14.41 -4.17
CA GLY A 64 5.00 14.02 -5.37
C GLY A 64 5.46 12.68 -5.92
N ARG A 65 6.77 12.42 -5.92
CA ARG A 65 7.35 11.16 -6.36
C ARG A 65 6.84 9.95 -5.56
N TYR A 66 6.74 10.08 -4.23
CA TYR A 66 6.30 8.98 -3.37
C TYR A 66 4.79 8.74 -3.49
N VAL A 67 4.01 9.81 -3.65
CA VAL A 67 2.57 9.71 -3.92
C VAL A 67 2.35 8.99 -5.25
N CYS A 68 3.05 9.39 -6.31
CA CYS A 68 2.98 8.72 -7.61
C CYS A 68 3.41 7.24 -7.54
N SER A 69 4.45 6.91 -6.77
CA SER A 69 4.89 5.52 -6.58
C SER A 69 3.80 4.66 -5.93
N ASN A 70 3.08 5.18 -4.94
CA ASN A 70 2.00 4.46 -4.28
C ASN A 70 0.76 4.32 -5.19
N LEU A 71 0.42 5.38 -5.93
CA LEU A 71 -0.69 5.33 -6.90
C LEU A 71 -0.40 4.35 -8.05
N GLY A 72 0.84 4.34 -8.55
CA GLY A 72 1.29 3.39 -9.56
C GLY A 72 1.26 1.96 -9.07
N ALA A 73 1.69 1.69 -7.83
CA ALA A 73 1.62 0.37 -7.22
C ALA A 73 0.18 -0.14 -7.06
N ASN A 74 -0.80 0.75 -6.91
CA ASN A 74 -2.22 0.41 -6.78
C ASN A 74 -2.93 0.25 -8.13
N GLY A 75 -2.27 0.48 -9.27
CA GLY A 75 -2.91 0.40 -10.58
C GLY A 75 -3.87 1.57 -10.87
N THR A 76 -3.61 2.73 -10.27
CA THR A 76 -4.41 3.95 -10.50
C THR A 76 -3.94 4.66 -11.76
N MET A 77 -4.87 5.12 -12.60
CA MET A 77 -4.52 5.93 -13.77
C MET A 77 -4.29 7.39 -13.35
N VAL A 78 -3.09 7.91 -13.63
CA VAL A 78 -2.67 9.23 -13.15
C VAL A 78 -2.31 10.17 -14.30
N TYR A 79 -2.88 11.38 -14.28
CA TYR A 79 -2.49 12.51 -15.13
C TYR A 79 -1.50 13.39 -14.38
N ILE A 80 -0.30 13.58 -14.92
CA ILE A 80 0.75 14.36 -14.29
C ILE A 80 0.78 15.77 -14.89
N GLY A 81 0.49 16.77 -14.06
CA GLY A 81 0.63 18.18 -14.44
C GLY A 81 2.07 18.65 -14.30
N ASN A 82 2.74 18.90 -15.42
CA ASN A 82 4.07 19.51 -15.46
C ASN A 82 3.99 20.91 -16.08
N ARG A 83 4.68 21.89 -15.50
CA ARG A 83 4.85 23.25 -16.07
C ARG A 83 6.27 23.51 -16.58
N GLY A 84 7.23 22.70 -16.15
CA GLY A 84 8.65 22.87 -16.47
C GLY A 84 9.09 21.97 -17.61
N ASP A 85 10.36 21.60 -17.57
CA ASP A 85 11.00 20.75 -18.58
C ASP A 85 10.53 19.29 -18.54
N GLU A 86 10.53 18.62 -19.69
CA GLU A 86 10.09 17.22 -19.87
C GLU A 86 10.98 16.23 -19.08
N PHE A 87 12.26 16.58 -18.89
CA PHE A 87 13.19 15.75 -18.11
C PHE A 87 12.83 15.72 -16.63
N SER A 88 12.11 16.72 -16.14
CA SER A 88 11.75 16.84 -14.72
C SER A 88 10.80 15.73 -14.27
N HIS A 89 9.92 15.23 -15.13
CA HIS A 89 8.95 14.17 -14.78
C HIS A 89 9.34 12.78 -15.32
N ARG A 90 10.47 12.66 -16.02
CA ARG A 90 10.94 11.38 -16.60
C ARG A 90 10.98 10.24 -15.57
N HIS A 91 11.41 10.56 -14.34
CA HIS A 91 11.51 9.59 -13.26
C HIS A 91 10.14 9.03 -12.80
N LEU A 92 9.05 9.75 -13.08
CA LEU A 92 7.69 9.34 -12.74
C LEU A 92 7.14 8.34 -13.77
N ARG A 93 7.59 8.38 -15.02
CA ARG A 93 7.06 7.50 -16.09
C ARG A 93 7.21 6.01 -15.78
N THR A 94 8.30 5.60 -15.14
CA THR A 94 8.55 4.19 -14.79
C THR A 94 7.66 3.68 -13.65
N MET A 95 7.11 4.59 -12.84
CA MET A 95 6.27 4.23 -11.69
C MET A 95 4.89 3.71 -12.12
N PHE A 96 4.45 4.10 -13.30
CA PHE A 96 3.17 3.71 -13.88
C PHE A 96 3.34 2.61 -14.92
N GLU A 97 2.25 1.92 -15.22
CA GLU A 97 2.17 1.08 -16.41
C GLU A 97 1.80 1.90 -17.64
N LEU A 98 1.97 1.30 -18.81
CA LEU A 98 1.59 1.91 -20.07
C LEU A 98 0.08 2.26 -20.06
N GLY A 99 -0.26 3.41 -20.64
CA GLY A 99 -1.63 3.91 -20.70
C GLY A 99 -2.57 2.86 -21.29
N ARG A 100 -3.71 2.63 -20.62
CA ARG A 100 -4.74 1.69 -21.03
C ARG A 100 -5.99 2.44 -21.52
N SER A 101 -6.65 1.87 -22.53
CA SER A 101 -7.89 2.35 -23.14
C SER A 101 -9.13 1.89 -22.37
#